data_AF-A0A2D8AEJ0-F1
#
_entry.id   AF-A0A2D8AEJ0-F1
#
_cell.length_a   1.000
_cell.length_b   1.000
_cell.length_c   1.000
_cell.angle_alpha   90.00
_cell.angle_beta   90.00
_cell.angle_gamma   90.00
#
_symmetry.space_group_name_H-M   'P 1'
#
loop_
_entity.id
_entity.type
_entity.pdbx_description
1 polymer ?
#
loop_
_entity_poly.entity_id
_entity_poly.type
_entity_poly.pdbx_seq_one_letter_code
_entity_poly.pdbx_strand_id
1 'polypeptide(L)'
;MLGGISVWQLLIILAIVIMIFGTKKLRSLGGDLGGAIKSFKKAVNEDDAKKADEAPAEKLEDKSGEQADAQFKTQTKDQDKA
;
A
#
# COMPACT_ATOMS: atom_id res chain seq x y z
N MET A 1 -20.27 -27.98 -3.88
CA MET A 1 -18.84 -28.38 -3.83
C MET A 1 -17.91 -27.23 -4.22
N LEU A 2 -18.06 -26.06 -3.59
CA LEU A 2 -17.25 -24.86 -3.87
C LEU A 2 -16.67 -24.23 -2.58
N GLY A 3 -16.45 -25.04 -1.55
CA GLY A 3 -15.99 -24.59 -0.22
C GLY A 3 -14.58 -25.05 0.14
N GLY A 4 -13.71 -25.25 -0.86
CA GLY A 4 -12.38 -25.86 -0.67
C GLY A 4 -11.22 -24.87 -0.61
N ILE A 5 -11.43 -23.60 -0.94
CA ILE A 5 -10.38 -22.59 -0.88
C ILE A 5 -10.41 -22.00 0.53
N SER A 6 -9.64 -22.62 1.43
CA SER A 6 -9.44 -22.06 2.76
C SER A 6 -8.47 -20.89 2.71
N VAL A 7 -8.68 -19.92 3.61
CA VAL A 7 -7.92 -18.67 3.70
C VAL A 7 -6.41 -18.95 3.81
N TRP A 8 -6.04 -20.08 4.44
CA TRP A 8 -4.65 -20.51 4.59
C TRP A 8 -3.96 -20.81 3.25
N GLN A 9 -4.66 -21.41 2.29
CA GLN A 9 -4.12 -21.71 0.97
C GLN A 9 -3.90 -20.42 0.18
N LEU A 10 -4.83 -19.45 0.29
CA LEU A 10 -4.67 -18.14 -0.36
C LEU A 10 -3.46 -17.38 0.17
N LEU A 11 -3.17 -17.43 1.47
CA LEU A 11 -1.97 -16.79 2.03
C LEU A 11 -0.67 -17.42 1.51
N ILE A 12 -0.62 -18.74 1.39
CA ILE A 12 0.56 -19.45 0.85
C ILE A 12 0.77 -19.07 -0.63
N ILE A 13 -0.30 -19.03 -1.43
CA ILE A 13 -0.23 -18.64 -2.84
C ILE A 13 0.22 -17.17 -2.95
N LEU A 14 -0.34 -16.28 -2.14
CA LEU A 14 0.04 -14.86 -2.11
C LEU A 14 1.52 -14.68 -1.77
N ALA A 15 2.06 -15.44 -0.80
CA ALA A 15 3.46 -15.39 -0.44
C ALA A 15 4.37 -15.76 -1.62
N ILE A 16 4.03 -16.81 -2.38
CA ILE A 16 4.77 -17.22 -3.57
C ILE A 16 4.73 -16.13 -4.65
N VAL A 17 3.55 -15.55 -4.91
CA VAL A 17 3.40 -14.45 -5.89
C VAL A 17 4.27 -13.24 -5.49
N ILE A 18 4.25 -12.85 -4.21
CA ILE A 18 5.11 -11.77 -3.71
C ILE A 18 6.59 -12.10 -3.90
N MET A 19 6.99 -13.36 -3.71
CA MET A 19 8.39 -13.78 -3.84
C MET A 19 8.87 -13.75 -5.30
N ILE A 20 8.01 -14.12 -6.25
CA ILE A 20 8.34 -14.10 -7.69
C ILE A 20 8.37 -12.67 -8.24
N PHE A 21 7.34 -11.88 -7.94
CA PHE A 21 7.21 -10.53 -8.49
C PHE A 21 7.99 -9.47 -7.69
N GLY A 22 8.32 -9.78 -6.43
CA GLY A 22 8.92 -8.86 -5.48
C GLY A 22 7.93 -7.81 -4.94
N THR A 23 8.17 -7.35 -3.72
CA THR A 23 7.30 -6.35 -3.05
C THR A 23 7.29 -4.99 -3.75
N LYS A 24 8.37 -4.61 -4.45
CA LYS A 24 8.47 -3.33 -5.18
C LYS A 24 7.47 -3.23 -6.34
N LYS A 25 7.34 -4.29 -7.16
CA LYS A 25 6.38 -4.32 -8.28
C LYS A 25 4.95 -4.37 -7.77
N LEU A 26 4.69 -5.16 -6.74
CA LEU A 26 3.37 -5.26 -6.11
C LEU A 26 2.94 -3.96 -5.41
N ARG A 27 3.87 -3.23 -4.80
CA ARG A 27 3.60 -1.92 -4.18
C ARG A 27 3.23 -0.86 -5.22
N SER A 28 3.97 -0.80 -6.32
CA SER A 28 3.69 0.14 -7.42
C SER A 28 2.35 -0.16 -8.08
N LEU A 29 2.13 -1.41 -8.53
CA LEU A 29 0.87 -1.80 -9.18
C LEU A 29 -0.31 -1.83 -8.20
N GLY A 30 -0.08 -2.22 -6.96
CA GLY A 30 -1.09 -2.26 -5.90
C GLY A 30 -1.49 -0.88 -5.41
N GLY A 31 -0.63 0.14 -5.51
CA GLY A 31 -0.99 1.52 -5.24
C GLY A 31 -2.02 2.03 -6.23
N ASP A 32 -1.76 1.84 -7.52
CA ASP A 32 -2.65 2.28 -8.61
C ASP A 32 -3.99 1.53 -8.60
N LEU A 33 -3.94 0.20 -8.51
CA LEU A 33 -5.13 -0.64 -8.44
C LEU A 33 -5.89 -0.43 -7.13
N GLY A 34 -5.17 -0.28 -6.02
CA GLY A 34 -5.75 -0.06 -4.70
C GLY A 34 -6.47 1.28 -4.62
N GLY A 35 -5.90 2.34 -5.21
CA GLY A 35 -6.54 3.65 -5.33
C GLY A 35 -7.85 3.59 -6.11
N ALA A 36 -7.84 2.93 -7.28
CA ALA A 36 -9.03 2.75 -8.10
C ALA A 36 -10.13 1.95 -7.38
N ILE A 37 -9.77 0.83 -6.74
CA ILE A 37 -10.71 0.00 -5.98
C ILE A 37 -11.24 0.74 -4.75
N LYS A 38 -10.43 1.57 -4.09
CA LYS A 38 -10.84 2.38 -2.94
C LYS A 38 -11.89 3.42 -3.33
N SER A 39 -11.69 4.13 -4.43
CA SER A 39 -12.65 5.09 -4.97
C SER A 39 -13.93 4.40 -5.45
N PHE A 40 -13.81 3.22 -6.10
CA PHE A 40 -14.97 2.42 -6.50
C PHE A 40 -15.79 1.97 -5.28
N LYS A 41 -15.13 1.43 -4.24
CA LYS A 41 -15.82 1.05 -3.00
C LYS A 41 -16.47 2.26 -2.35
N LYS A 42 -15.81 3.42 -2.32
CA LYS A 42 -16.36 4.64 -1.75
C LYS A 42 -17.61 5.10 -2.50
N ALA A 43 -17.58 5.14 -3.84
CA ALA A 43 -18.74 5.49 -4.66
C ALA A 43 -19.92 4.53 -4.45
N VAL A 44 -19.66 3.21 -4.46
CA VAL A 44 -20.70 2.21 -4.22
C VAL A 44 -21.29 2.32 -2.80
N ASN A 45 -20.46 2.57 -1.78
CA ASN A 45 -20.95 2.75 -0.41
C ASN A 45 -21.61 4.12 -0.20
N GLU A 46 -21.23 5.16 -0.95
CA GLU A 46 -21.87 6.49 -0.91
C GLU A 46 -23.27 6.45 -1.54
N ASP A 47 -23.51 5.61 -2.55
CA ASP A 47 -24.85 5.40 -3.09
C ASP A 47 -25.77 4.64 -2.12
N ASP A 48 -25.23 3.75 -1.27
CA ASP A 48 -25.96 3.14 -0.15
C ASP A 48 -26.11 4.10 1.05
N ALA A 49 -25.13 4.98 1.30
CA ALA A 49 -25.08 5.91 2.43
C ALA A 49 -25.76 7.27 2.19
N LYS A 50 -26.26 7.57 0.98
CA LYS A 50 -27.17 8.72 0.70
C LYS A 50 -28.53 8.65 1.41
N LYS A 51 -28.67 7.79 2.43
CA LYS A 51 -29.74 7.83 3.44
C LYS A 51 -29.29 8.28 4.84
N ALA A 52 -28.00 8.48 5.10
CA ALA A 52 -27.50 8.88 6.41
C ALA A 52 -26.21 9.70 6.32
N ASP A 53 -26.39 11.00 6.12
CA ASP A 53 -25.63 12.11 6.70
C ASP A 53 -24.11 12.24 6.45
N GLU A 54 -23.71 13.48 6.21
CA GLU A 54 -22.42 13.96 5.73
C GLU A 54 -21.26 13.69 6.72
N ALA A 55 -20.10 13.24 6.22
CA ALA A 55 -18.83 13.40 6.93
C ALA A 55 -17.66 13.60 5.93
N PRO A 56 -16.83 14.66 6.13
CA PRO A 56 -15.74 15.01 5.21
C PRO A 56 -14.56 14.05 5.38
N ALA A 57 -14.16 13.38 4.31
CA ALA A 57 -12.94 12.58 4.32
C ALA A 57 -11.71 13.52 4.26
N GLU A 58 -11.05 13.67 5.40
CA GLU A 58 -9.78 14.37 5.58
C GLU A 58 -8.73 13.97 4.52
N LYS A 59 -8.16 15.03 3.94
CA LYS A 59 -6.79 15.20 3.46
C LYS A 59 -5.87 13.99 3.66
N LEU A 60 -5.58 13.27 2.59
CA LEU A 60 -4.36 12.46 2.48
C LEU A 60 -3.34 13.26 1.68
N GLU A 61 -2.54 14.02 2.41
CA GLU A 61 -1.28 14.59 1.94
C GLU A 61 -0.36 13.47 1.48
N ASP A 62 -0.03 13.49 0.18
CA ASP A 62 1.07 12.76 -0.39
C ASP A 62 2.39 13.38 0.09
N LYS A 63 2.87 12.87 1.23
CA LYS A 63 4.28 12.94 1.62
C LYS A 63 4.81 11.52 1.76
N SER A 64 5.06 10.85 0.65
CA SER A 64 5.89 9.64 0.67
C SER A 64 6.63 9.46 -0.65
N GLY A 65 7.57 10.38 -0.87
CA GLY A 65 8.57 10.32 -1.93
C GLY A 65 9.94 10.78 -1.45
N GLU A 66 10.30 10.55 -0.18
CA GLU A 66 11.67 10.67 0.33
C GLU A 66 11.69 9.99 1.72
N GLN A 67 12.79 9.31 2.07
CA GLN A 67 13.01 8.50 3.30
C GLN A 67 12.64 7.02 3.18
N ALA A 68 13.51 6.29 2.50
CA ALA A 68 13.93 4.97 2.99
C ALA A 68 15.45 5.01 3.14
N ASP A 69 15.90 5.63 4.23
CA ASP A 69 17.24 5.51 4.79
C ASP A 69 17.56 4.03 5.06
N ALA A 70 18.16 3.37 4.07
CA ALA A 70 18.98 2.19 4.31
C ALA A 70 20.40 2.68 4.61
N GLN A 71 20.65 2.89 5.89
CA GLN A 71 21.95 3.13 6.51
C GLN A 71 22.97 2.08 6.03
N PHE A 72 23.76 2.39 5.00
CA PHE A 72 24.98 1.66 4.64
C PHE A 72 26.19 2.56 4.85
N LYS A 73 26.94 2.19 5.87
CA LYS A 73 28.20 2.73 6.39
C LYS A 73 29.23 3.00 5.29
N THR A 74 29.69 4.24 5.14
CA THR A 74 31.10 4.51 4.83
C THR A 74 31.54 5.75 5.59
N GLN A 75 32.63 5.53 6.31
CA GLN A 75 33.26 6.36 7.31
C GLN A 75 34.49 6.98 6.67
N THR A 76 34.56 8.31 6.55
CA THR A 76 35.81 9.10 6.39
C THR A 76 35.41 10.53 6.80
N LYS A 77 35.46 10.90 8.08
CA LYS A 77 36.60 11.36 8.90
C LYS A 77 37.40 12.53 8.30
N ASP A 78 37.58 13.53 9.18
CA ASP A 78 38.45 14.71 9.16
C ASP A 78 37.79 15.99 8.63
N GLN A 79 37.31 16.85 9.53
CA GLN A 79 38.04 17.94 10.23
C GLN A 79 38.15 19.17 9.34
N ASP A 80 38.22 20.40 9.81
CA ASP A 80 37.96 21.10 11.06
C ASP A 80 38.14 22.56 10.60
N LYS A 81 37.15 23.41 10.88
CA LYS A 81 37.37 24.79 11.34
C LYS A 81 38.44 25.64 10.61
N ALA A 82 37.98 26.48 9.67
CA ALA A 82 38.46 27.86 9.50
C ALA A 82 37.38 28.67 8.76
#